data_AF-A0A3N0IA33-F1
#
_entry.id   AF-A0A3N0IA33-F1
#
_cell.length_a   1.000
_cell.length_b   1.000
_cell.length_c   1.000
_cell.angle_alpha   90.00
_cell.angle_beta   90.00
_cell.angle_gamma   90.00
#
_symmetry.space_group_name_H-M   'P 1'
#
loop_
_entity.id
_entity.type
_entity.pdbx_description
1 polymer ?
#
loop_
_entity_poly.entity_id
_entity_poly.type
_entity_poly.pdbx_seq_one_letter_code
_entity_poly.pdbx_strand_id
1 'polypeptide(L)' 'MKIVASTTIGPYTVLVFESRLPLTKWRAIVVDGVRYDTLPVMDADDDCLAITESHDMTGKDATFVWRIW' A
#
# COMPACT_ATOMS: atom_id res chain seq x y z
N MET A 1 0.70 8.01 6.26
CA MET A 1 0.28 8.46 4.91
C MET A 1 -1.08 7.88 4.68
N LYS A 2 -2.06 8.72 4.40
CA LYS A 2 -3.46 8.31 4.36
C LYS A 2 -3.77 7.54 3.08
N ILE A 3 -4.51 6.45 3.24
CA ILE A 3 -5.15 5.72 2.15
C ILE A 3 -6.48 6.41 1.84
N VAL A 4 -6.61 6.99 0.65
CA VAL A 4 -7.81 7.74 0.24
C VAL A 4 -8.86 6.84 -0.41
N ALA A 5 -8.43 5.71 -0.97
CA ALA A 5 -9.31 4.69 -1.50
C ALA A 5 -8.63 3.31 -1.46
N SER A 6 -9.43 2.27 -1.30
CA SER A 6 -9.00 0.89 -1.53
C SER A 6 -10.02 0.14 -2.39
N THR A 7 -9.55 -0.72 -3.29
CA THR A 7 -10.40 -1.57 -4.13
C THR A 7 -9.84 -2.98 -4.23
N THR A 8 -10.72 -3.98 -4.18
CA THR A 8 -10.33 -5.39 -4.28
C THR A 8 -10.40 -5.85 -5.74
N ILE A 9 -9.30 -6.40 -6.25
CA ILE A 9 -9.20 -7.00 -7.58
C ILE A 9 -8.68 -8.44 -7.41
N GLY A 10 -9.57 -9.41 -7.55
CA GLY A 10 -9.24 -10.81 -7.31
C GLY A 10 -8.76 -11.04 -5.87
N PRO A 11 -7.57 -11.65 -5.65
CA PRO A 11 -7.04 -11.88 -4.31
C PRO A 11 -6.20 -10.70 -3.78
N TYR A 12 -6.27 -9.52 -4.41
CA TYR A 12 -5.45 -8.36 -4.06
C TYR A 12 -6.31 -7.16 -3.69
N THR A 13 -5.79 -6.33 -2.80
CA THR A 13 -6.33 -4.99 -2.52
C THR A 13 -5.37 -3.96 -3.09
N VAL A 14 -5.85 -3.11 -4.00
CA VAL A 14 -5.15 -1.92 -4.49
C VAL A 14 -5.47 -0.75 -3.56
N LEU A 15 -4.44 -0.03 -3.15
CA LEU A 15 -4.48 1.11 -2.25
C LEU A 15 -4.04 2.36 -3.01
N VAL A 16 -4.82 3.42 -2.89
CA VAL A 16 -4.52 4.76 -3.41
C VAL A 16 -4.18 5.66 -2.22
N PHE A 17 -3.08 6.38 -2.29
CA PHE A 17 -2.61 7.27 -1.23
C PHE A 17 -2.88 8.74 -1.53
N GLU A 18 -2.96 9.57 -0.49
CA GLU A 18 -3.15 11.02 -0.63
C GLU A 18 -1.96 11.75 -1.29
N SER A 19 -0.82 11.08 -1.42
CA SER A 19 0.42 11.64 -1.96
C SER A 19 1.29 10.54 -2.55
N ARG A 20 2.26 10.96 -3.38
CA ARG A 20 3.18 10.05 -4.07
C ARG A 20 3.90 9.13 -3.11
N LEU A 21 4.04 7.88 -3.52
CA LEU A 21 4.78 6.87 -2.78
C LEU A 21 6.25 7.30 -2.63
N PRO A 22 6.91 6.96 -1.51
CA PRO A 22 8.33 7.24 -1.34
C PRO A 22 9.17 6.63 -2.47
N LEU A 23 10.24 7.30 -2.91
CA LEU A 23 10.91 6.90 -4.14
C LEU A 23 11.75 5.61 -4.05
N THR A 24 12.25 5.20 -2.87
CA THR A 24 13.15 4.03 -2.80
C THR A 24 13.08 3.22 -1.49
N LYS A 25 13.46 1.93 -1.59
CA LYS A 25 13.83 0.98 -0.51
C LYS A 25 12.76 0.47 0.46
N TRP A 26 11.48 0.79 0.26
CA TRP A 26 10.38 0.13 0.97
C TRP A 26 9.84 -1.07 0.17
N ARG A 27 9.33 -2.08 0.88
CA ARG A 27 8.72 -3.30 0.31
C ARG A 27 7.46 -3.74 1.08
N ALA A 28 7.08 -2.97 2.08
CA ALA A 28 5.97 -3.26 2.97
C ALA A 28 5.39 -1.97 3.55
N ILE A 29 4.14 -2.06 3.97
CA ILE A 29 3.46 -1.04 4.76
C ILE A 29 3.00 -1.64 6.09
N VAL A 30 2.81 -0.77 7.09
CA VAL A 30 2.14 -1.11 8.34
C VAL A 30 0.88 -0.26 8.46
N VAL A 31 -0.25 -0.91 8.69
CA VAL A 31 -1.56 -0.30 8.91
C VAL A 31 -2.13 -0.90 10.19
N ASP A 32 -2.52 -0.05 11.16
CA ASP A 32 -3.01 -0.49 12.48
C ASP A 32 -2.10 -1.52 13.20
N GLY A 33 -0.79 -1.40 13.02
CA GLY A 33 0.20 -2.33 13.60
C GLY A 33 0.37 -3.66 12.86
N VAL A 34 -0.41 -3.90 11.80
CA VAL A 34 -0.28 -5.09 10.94
C VAL A 34 0.61 -4.77 9.74
N ARG A 35 1.60 -5.64 9.50
CA ARG A 35 2.52 -5.53 8.36
C ARG A 35 1.93 -6.22 7.13
N TYR A 36 1.96 -5.53 6.01
CA TYR A 36 1.60 -6.05 4.70
C TYR A 36 2.78 -5.91 3.74
N ASP A 37 3.18 -7.01 3.10
CA ASP A 37 4.15 -6.93 2.01
C ASP A 37 3.45 -6.37 0.76
N THR A 38 4.15 -5.48 0.06
CA THR A 38 3.57 -4.75 -1.07
C THR A 38 4.00 -5.36 -2.40
N LEU A 39 3.05 -5.49 -3.31
CA LEU A 39 3.27 -5.88 -4.69
C LEU A 39 3.31 -4.62 -5.57
N PRO A 40 4.32 -4.48 -6.45
CA PRO A 40 4.32 -3.41 -7.43
C PRO A 40 3.16 -3.62 -8.41
N VAL A 41 2.34 -2.58 -8.60
CA VAL A 41 1.32 -2.55 -9.65
C VAL A 41 1.96 -1.95 -10.88
N MET A 42 2.17 -2.75 -11.92
CA MET A 42 2.64 -2.21 -13.20
C MET A 42 1.55 -1.32 -13.81
N ASP A 43 1.95 -0.20 -14.42
CA ASP A 43 1.07 0.76 -15.10
C ASP A 43 0.04 1.47 -14.18
N ALA A 44 0.29 1.48 -12.86
CA ALA A 44 -0.42 2.35 -11.93
C ALA A 44 0.35 3.66 -11.72
N ASP A 45 -0.38 4.70 -11.30
CA ASP A 45 0.20 6.00 -10.97
C ASP A 45 1.13 5.89 -9.75
N ASP A 46 1.97 6.91 -9.53
CA ASP A 46 3.03 6.89 -8.50
C ASP A 46 2.51 7.03 -7.06
N ASP A 47 1.20 6.93 -6.86
CA ASP A 47 0.46 6.99 -5.61
C ASP A 47 -0.30 5.67 -5.30
N CYS A 48 -0.04 4.59 -6.04
CA CYS A 48 -0.79 3.34 -5.94
C CYS A 48 0.09 2.11 -5.63
N LEU A 49 -0.39 1.22 -4.75
CA LEU A 49 0.26 -0.08 -4.50
C LEU A 49 -0.77 -1.20 -4.27
N ALA A 50 -0.35 -2.45 -4.39
CA ALA A 50 -1.19 -3.59 -4.06
C ALA A 50 -0.66 -4.35 -2.84
N ILE A 51 -1.57 -4.92 -2.06
CA ILE A 51 -1.31 -5.91 -1.03
C ILE A 51 -2.13 -7.17 -1.32
N THR A 52 -1.73 -8.29 -0.74
CA THR A 52 -2.51 -9.53 -0.80
C THR A 52 -3.74 -9.44 0.07
N GLU A 53 -4.72 -10.28 -0.24
CA GLU A 53 -6.01 -10.42 0.41
C GLU A 53 -6.93 -9.21 0.23
N SER A 54 -8.20 -9.40 0.60
CA SER A 54 -9.25 -8.39 0.47
C SER A 54 -9.37 -7.62 1.79
N HIS A 55 -9.11 -6.31 1.74
CA HIS A 55 -9.20 -5.42 2.89
C HIS A 55 -9.85 -4.10 2.49
N ASP A 56 -10.73 -3.59 3.34
CA ASP A 56 -11.09 -2.16 3.29
C ASP A 56 -10.14 -1.39 4.19
N MET A 57 -9.29 -0.56 3.59
CA MET A 57 -8.29 0.25 4.28
C MET A 57 -8.53 1.75 4.07
N THR A 58 -9.64 2.12 3.47
CA THR A 58 -9.97 3.52 3.18
C THR A 58 -10.00 4.34 4.46
N GLY A 59 -9.30 5.47 4.47
CA GLY A 59 -9.21 6.39 5.59
C GLY A 59 -8.16 6.04 6.64
N LYS A 60 -7.48 4.89 6.54
CA LYS A 60 -6.42 4.49 7.46
C LYS A 60 -5.08 5.13 7.12
N ASP A 61 -4.21 5.19 8.12
CA ASP A 61 -2.83 5.60 7.98
C ASP A 61 -1.91 4.40 7.74
N ALA A 62 -1.08 4.50 6.69
CA ALA A 62 -0.01 3.56 6.42
C ALA A 62 1.37 4.17 6.74
N THR A 63 2.25 3.33 7.28
CA THR A 63 3.68 3.63 7.46
C THR A 63 4.50 2.73 6.53
N PHE A 64 5.39 3.31 5.73
CA PHE A 64 6.27 2.55 4.82
C PHE A 64 7.47 1.99 5.57
N VAL A 65 7.70 0.69 5.43
CA VAL A 65 8.79 -0.01 6.11
C VAL A 65 9.94 -0.28 5.14
N TRP A 66 11.11 0.18 5.54
CA TRP A 66 12.36 0.04 4.80
C TRP A 66 12.91 -1.38 4.96
N ARG A 67 13.54 -1.90 3.90
CA ARG A 67 14.29 -3.16 4.01
C ARG A 67 15.54 -2.91 4.85
N ILE A 68 15.58 -3.43 6.06
CA ILE A 68 16.82 -3.56 6.84
C ILE A 68 17.51 -4.81 6.30
N TRP A 69 18.74 -4.66 5.80
CA TRP A 69 19.57 -5.74 5.26
C TRP A 69 20.08 -6.65 6.36
#